data_AF-A0A2V8DT17-F1
#
_entry.id   AF-A0A2V8DT17-F1
#
_cell.length_a   1.000
_cell.length_b   1.000
_cell.length_c   1.000
_cell.angle_alpha   90.00
_cell.angle_beta   90.00
_cell.angle_gamma   90.00
#
_symmetry.space_group_name_H-M   'P 1'
#
loop_
_entity.id
_entity.type
_entity.pdbx_description
1 polymer ?
#
loop_
_entity_poly.entity_id
_entity_poly.type
_entity_poly.pdbx_seq_one_letter_code
_entity_poly.pdbx_strand_id
1 'polypeptide(L)'
;MTEYDRHHETRAKRIKAIPAARWDAKVPFKFDGQEVMSEPGGETAWSFLLDIIHHRGQLTTYLRAMGSTVPQVYGPSADEP
;
A
#
# COMPACT_ATOMS: atom_id res chain seq x y z
N MET A 1 19.44 -3.09 5.73
CA MET A 1 18.03 -2.64 5.73
C MET A 1 17.65 -2.38 4.29
N THR A 2 16.59 -3.00 3.77
CA THR A 2 16.15 -2.75 2.40
C THR A 2 15.47 -1.38 2.30
N GLU A 3 15.29 -0.87 1.08
CA GLU A 3 14.57 0.39 0.86
C GLU A 3 13.11 0.31 1.32
N TYR A 4 12.49 -0.86 1.17
CA TYR A 4 11.15 -1.13 1.69
C TYR A 4 11.11 -0.97 3.21
N ASP A 5 12.04 -1.61 3.94
CA ASP A 5 12.09 -1.56 5.41
C ASP A 5 12.23 -0.12 5.92
N ARG A 6 13.13 0.65 5.31
CA ARG A 6 13.39 2.06 5.65
C ARG A 6 12.10 2.89 5.58
N HIS A 7 11.36 2.73 4.49
CA HIS A 7 10.11 3.45 4.26
C HIS A 7 8.98 2.94 5.15
N HIS A 8 8.85 1.62 5.30
CA HIS A 8 7.83 1.00 6.13
C HIS A 8 7.92 1.46 7.59
N GLU A 9 9.12 1.43 8.20
CA GLU A 9 9.29 1.84 9.60
C GLU A 9 8.85 3.29 9.85
N THR A 10 9.25 4.20 8.95
CA THR A 10 8.92 5.62 9.07
C THR A 10 7.43 5.86 8.85
N ARG A 11 6.82 5.22 7.85
CA ARG A 11 5.39 5.38 7.52
C ARG A 11 4.49 4.76 8.57
N ALA A 12 4.82 3.56 9.07
CA ALA A 12 4.05 2.88 10.11
C ALA A 12 3.99 3.72 11.41
N LYS A 13 5.12 4.32 11.82
CA LYS A 13 5.15 5.24 12.98
C LYS A 13 4.24 6.45 12.76
N ARG A 14 4.27 7.04 11.56
CA ARG A 14 3.44 8.20 11.22
C ARG A 14 1.95 7.87 11.22
N ILE A 15 1.55 6.76 10.58
CA ILE A 15 0.14 6.32 10.52
C ILE A 15 -0.42 6.11 11.92
N LYS A 16 0.34 5.45 12.81
CA LYS A 16 -0.06 5.24 14.22
C LYS A 16 -0.22 6.54 15.01
N ALA A 17 0.47 7.61 14.62
CA ALA A 17 0.43 8.91 15.27
C ALA A 17 -0.63 9.86 14.67
N ILE A 18 -1.39 9.43 13.66
CA ILE A 18 -2.44 10.26 13.05
C ILE A 18 -3.57 10.50 14.07
N PRO A 19 -3.90 11.76 14.41
CA PRO A 19 -5.04 12.07 15.27
C PRO A 19 -6.35 11.57 14.66
N ALA A 20 -7.27 11.07 15.48
CA ALA A 20 -8.54 10.49 15.01
C ALA A 20 -9.28 11.40 14.01
N ALA A 21 -9.37 12.70 14.31
CA ALA A 21 -10.05 13.68 13.45
C ALA A 21 -9.45 13.82 12.03
N ARG A 22 -8.21 13.37 11.79
CA ARG A 22 -7.60 13.40 10.45
C ARG A 22 -8.12 12.30 9.53
N TRP A 23 -8.72 11.25 10.06
CA TRP A 23 -9.34 10.20 9.25
C TRP A 23 -10.62 10.70 8.57
N ASP A 24 -11.36 11.59 9.23
CA ASP A 24 -12.60 12.17 8.68
C ASP A 24 -12.37 13.46 7.89
N ALA A 25 -11.23 14.12 8.10
CA ALA A 25 -10.89 15.36 7.39
C ALA A 25 -10.54 15.09 5.92
N LYS A 26 -10.92 16.01 5.03
CA LYS A 26 -10.54 15.97 3.61
C LYS A 26 -9.03 16.13 3.44
N VAL A 27 -8.45 15.28 2.59
CA VAL A 27 -7.04 15.31 2.22
C VAL A 27 -6.94 15.66 0.73
N PRO A 28 -6.41 16.84 0.37
CA PRO A 28 -6.28 17.23 -1.03
C PRO A 28 -5.16 16.42 -1.69
N PHE A 29 -5.51 15.67 -2.73
CA PHE A 29 -4.55 15.03 -3.61
C PHE A 29 -4.27 15.95 -4.80
N LYS A 30 -3.00 16.32 -4.98
CA LYS A 30 -2.57 17.27 -5.99
C LYS A 30 -1.74 16.60 -7.08
N PHE A 31 -2.07 16.91 -8.33
CA PHE A 31 -1.29 16.55 -9.50
C PHE A 31 -0.96 17.81 -10.27
N ASP A 32 0.32 18.01 -10.57
CA ASP A 32 0.83 19.24 -11.23
C ASP A 32 0.38 20.54 -10.53
N GLY A 33 0.38 20.53 -9.19
CA GLY A 33 -0.05 21.66 -8.36
C GLY A 33 -1.57 21.87 -8.28
N GLN A 34 -2.37 21.21 -9.11
CA GLN A 34 -3.83 21.28 -9.09
C GLN A 34 -4.42 20.20 -8.18
N GLU A 35 -5.44 20.55 -7.41
CA GLU A 35 -6.21 19.57 -6.65
C GLU A 35 -7.10 18.79 -7.60
N VAL A 36 -6.86 17.47 -7.69
CA VAL A 36 -7.62 16.58 -8.59
C VAL A 36 -8.56 15.66 -7.83
N MET A 37 -8.39 15.51 -6.52
CA MET A 37 -9.26 14.74 -5.64
C MET A 37 -9.17 15.25 -4.20
N SER A 38 -10.26 15.13 -3.44
CA SER A 38 -10.38 15.67 -2.08
C SER A 38 -11.32 14.82 -1.23
N GLU A 39 -10.82 13.65 -0.84
CA GLU A 39 -11.59 12.65 -0.08
C GLU A 39 -11.21 12.65 1.41
N PRO A 40 -12.06 12.10 2.29
CA PRO A 40 -11.68 11.84 3.68
C PRO A 40 -10.37 11.04 3.76
N GLY A 41 -9.57 11.30 4.80
CA GLY A 41 -8.30 10.62 5.02
C GLY A 41 -8.43 9.09 5.11
N GLY A 42 -9.53 8.60 5.70
CA GLY A 42 -9.87 7.17 5.77
C GLY A 42 -10.08 6.55 4.39
N GLU A 43 -10.93 7.15 3.57
CA GLU A 43 -11.20 6.68 2.19
C GLU A 43 -9.94 6.73 1.31
N THR A 44 -9.13 7.78 1.47
CA THR A 44 -7.85 7.90 0.78
C THR A 44 -6.90 6.77 1.20
N ALA A 45 -6.76 6.51 2.50
CA ALA A 45 -5.92 5.44 3.00
C ALA A 45 -6.41 4.05 2.58
N TRP A 46 -7.73 3.85 2.56
CA TRP A 46 -8.35 2.61 2.09
C TRP A 46 -8.03 2.35 0.61
N SER A 47 -8.14 3.39 -0.23
CA SER A 47 -7.77 3.32 -1.65
C SER A 47 -6.29 2.94 -1.84
N PHE A 48 -5.37 3.58 -1.10
CA PHE A 48 -3.94 3.22 -1.19
C PHE A 48 -3.62 1.82 -0.64
N LEU A 49 -4.36 1.33 0.36
CA LEU A 49 -4.22 -0.04 0.83
C LEU A 49 -4.59 -1.04 -0.27
N LEU A 50 -5.70 -0.80 -0.97
CA LEU A 50 -6.13 -1.63 -2.09
C LEU A 50 -5.15 -1.55 -3.27
N ASP A 51 -4.56 -0.38 -3.54
CA ASP A 51 -3.49 -0.20 -4.53
C ASP A 51 -2.24 -1.03 -4.20
N ILE A 52 -1.78 -1.01 -2.94
CA ILE A 52 -0.66 -1.84 -2.48
C ILE A 52 -0.99 -3.33 -2.64
N ILE A 53 -2.21 -3.75 -2.30
CA ILE A 53 -2.67 -5.13 -2.47
C ILE A 53 -2.69 -5.52 -3.95
N HIS A 54 -3.20 -4.64 -4.81
CA HIS A 54 -3.26 -4.82 -6.26
C HIS A 54 -1.87 -5.03 -6.84
N HIS A 55 -0.93 -4.12 -6.55
CA HIS A 55 0.44 -4.22 -7.05
C HIS A 55 1.22 -5.39 -6.44
N ARG A 56 0.95 -5.78 -5.20
CA ARG A 56 1.48 -7.04 -4.65
C ARG A 56 1.02 -8.23 -5.50
N GLY A 57 -0.26 -8.30 -5.86
CA GLY A 57 -0.79 -9.31 -6.77
C GLY A 57 -0.04 -9.30 -8.12
N GLN A 58 0.12 -8.14 -8.73
CA GLN A 58 0.87 -7.99 -9.99
C GLN A 58 2.31 -8.51 -9.88
N LEU A 59 3.05 -8.11 -8.84
CA LEU A 59 4.43 -8.56 -8.61
C LEU A 59 4.53 -10.08 -8.45
N THR A 60 3.57 -10.71 -7.76
CA THR A 60 3.59 -12.18 -7.59
C THR A 60 3.49 -12.94 -8.91
N THR A 61 2.80 -12.38 -9.91
CA THR A 61 2.72 -13.01 -11.25
C THR A 61 4.04 -13.04 -11.99
N TYR A 62 4.96 -12.12 -11.67
CA TYR A 62 6.27 -12.06 -12.29
C TYR A 62 7.27 -13.05 -11.70
N LEU A 63 7.10 -13.44 -10.42
CA LEU A 63 8.08 -14.25 -9.68
C LEU A 63 8.43 -15.55 -10.41
N ARG A 64 7.42 -16.33 -10.83
CA ARG A 64 7.64 -17.63 -11.50
C ARG A 64 8.37 -17.49 -12.83
N ALA A 65 8.00 -16.51 -13.64
CA ALA A 65 8.67 -16.26 -14.93
C ALA A 65 10.13 -15.82 -14.74
N MET A 66 10.44 -15.20 -13.59
CA MET A 66 11.80 -14.81 -13.21
C MET A 66 12.56 -15.92 -12.46
N GLY A 67 12.01 -17.14 -12.37
CA GLY A 67 12.66 -18.29 -11.73
C GLY A 67 12.60 -18.27 -10.20
N SER A 68 11.71 -17.48 -9.59
CA SER A 68 11.46 -17.42 -8.15
C SER A 68 10.19 -18.19 -7.76
N THR A 69 10.03 -18.53 -6.48
CA THR A 69 8.81 -19.13 -5.92
C THR A 69 7.77 -18.05 -5.64
N VAL A 70 6.49 -18.39 -5.83
CA VAL A 70 5.37 -17.53 -5.45
C VAL A 70 4.99 -17.81 -3.99
N PRO A 71 5.10 -16.84 -3.07
CA PRO A 71 4.77 -17.06 -1.67
C PRO A 71 3.26 -17.17 -1.45
N GLN A 72 2.86 -17.75 -0.31
CA GLN A 72 1.49 -17.63 0.19
C GLN A 72 1.15 -16.17 0.55
N VAL A 73 -0.05 -15.71 0.19
CA VAL A 73 -0.53 -14.35 0.52
C VAL A 73 -1.88 -14.37 1.21
N TYR A 74 -2.86 -15.08 0.65
CA TYR A 74 -4.21 -15.25 1.21
C TYR A 74 -4.59 -16.73 1.41
N GLY A 75 -3.61 -17.61 1.28
CA GLY A 75 -3.75 -19.05 1.24
C GLY A 75 -2.59 -19.67 0.45
N PRO A 76 -2.59 -21.01 0.32
CA PRO A 76 -1.55 -21.74 -0.38
C PRO A 76 -1.35 -21.21 -1.80
N SER A 77 -0.10 -21.20 -2.25
CA SER A 77 0.25 -21.03 -3.66
C SER A 77 0.52 -22.39 -4.30
N ALA A 78 0.82 -22.43 -5.60
CA ALA A 78 1.30 -23.68 -6.22
C ALA A 78 2.73 -24.06 -5.79
N ASP A 79 3.48 -23.12 -5.19
CA ASP A 79 4.89 -23.29 -4.85
C ASP A 79 5.11 -23.42 -3.33
N GLU A 80 4.18 -22.93 -2.49
CA GLU A 80 4.27 -22.93 -1.03
C GLU A 80 2.91 -23.24 -0.36
N PRO A 81 2.88 -23.94 0.80
CA PRO A 81 1.65 -24.26 1.53
C PRO A 81 0.93 -23.04 2.09
#